data_AF-A0A536DP80-F1
#
_entry.id   AF-A0A536DP80-F1
#
_cell.length_a   1.000
_cell.length_b   1.000
_cell.length_c   1.000
_cell.angle_alpha   90.00
_cell.angle_beta   90.00
_cell.angle_gamma   90.00
#
_symmetry.space_group_name_H-M   'P 1'
#
loop_
_entity.id
_entity.type
_entity.pdbx_description
1 polymer ?
#
loop_
_entity_poly.entity_id
_entity_poly.type
_entity_poly.pdbx_seq_one_letter_code
_entity_poly.pdbx_strand_id
1 'polypeptide(L)' 'MQVCAEAGGSLSGEHGIGMEKKDLMPLIFSRQDVAQMQRIKEAFDPGGLCNPGKIFPTAGRCLELFARRGRAVGW' A
#
# COMPACT_ATOMS: atom_id res chain seq x y z
N MET A 1 -0.09 -6.65 -16.49
CA MET A 1 1.06 -6.21 -15.69
C MET A 1 2.05 -7.33 -15.39
N GLN A 2 1.60 -8.55 -15.11
CA GLN A 2 2.50 -9.66 -14.79
C GLN A 2 3.55 -9.96 -15.89
N VAL A 3 3.15 -10.05 -17.17
CA VAL A 3 4.09 -10.21 -18.29
C VAL A 3 5.12 -9.08 -18.37
N CYS A 4 4.73 -7.84 -18.09
CA CYS A 4 5.65 -6.70 -18.04
C CYS A 4 6.69 -6.87 -16.93
N ALA A 5 6.24 -7.25 -15.72
CA ALA A 5 7.10 -7.47 -14.57
C ALA A 5 8.06 -8.66 -14.77
N GLU A 6 7.58 -9.78 -15.31
CA GLU A 6 8.39 -10.97 -15.63
C GLU A 6 9.45 -10.68 -16.70
N ALA A 7 9.18 -9.74 -17.62
CA ALA A 7 10.14 -9.25 -18.60
C ALA A 7 11.12 -8.19 -18.04
N GLY A 8 11.08 -7.89 -16.73
CA GLY A 8 11.94 -6.88 -16.09
C GLY A 8 11.48 -5.43 -16.28
N GLY A 9 10.23 -5.21 -16.70
CA GLY A 9 9.64 -3.89 -16.89
C GLY A 9 9.14 -3.23 -15.60
N SER A 10 8.59 -2.02 -15.74
CA SER A 10 8.08 -1.22 -14.61
C SER A 10 6.56 -1.36 -14.44
N LEU A 11 6.06 -1.14 -13.21
CA LEU A 11 4.62 -1.05 -12.93
C LEU A 11 3.98 0.22 -13.51
N SER A 12 4.79 1.24 -13.79
CA SER A 12 4.37 2.49 -14.43
C SER A 12 5.54 3.14 -15.15
N GLY A 13 5.30 3.71 -16.33
CA GLY A 13 6.26 4.60 -16.99
C GLY A 13 6.37 5.94 -16.26
N GLU A 14 5.24 6.65 -16.14
CA GLU A 14 5.22 8.03 -15.60
C GLU A 14 4.08 8.32 -14.60
N HIS A 15 2.94 7.63 -14.71
CA HIS A 15 1.74 7.93 -13.92
C HIS A 15 1.81 7.55 -12.42
N GLY A 16 2.70 6.64 -12.07
CA GLY A 16 2.90 6.15 -10.70
C GLY A 16 1.91 5.05 -10.27
N ILE A 17 2.01 4.72 -8.98
CA ILE A 17 1.31 3.60 -8.34
C ILE A 17 -0.10 3.98 -7.88
N GLY A 18 -0.21 5.06 -7.11
CA GLY A 18 -1.48 5.59 -6.59
C GLY A 18 -2.27 4.55 -5.78
N MET A 19 -3.60 4.59 -5.89
CA MET A 19 -4.50 3.56 -5.36
C MET A 19 -4.55 2.33 -6.25
N GLU A 20 -4.57 2.55 -7.57
CA GLU A 20 -4.93 1.54 -8.57
C GLU A 20 -3.91 0.41 -8.68
N LYS A 21 -2.62 0.73 -8.52
CA LYS A 21 -1.53 -0.22 -8.74
C LYS A 21 -0.83 -0.66 -7.46
N LYS A 22 -1.27 -0.19 -6.28
CA LYS A 22 -0.59 -0.48 -5.00
C LYS A 22 -0.52 -1.97 -4.70
N ASP A 23 -1.56 -2.72 -5.06
CA ASP A 23 -1.62 -4.16 -4.83
C ASP A 23 -0.75 -4.96 -5.81
N LEU A 24 -0.21 -4.30 -6.85
CA LEU A 24 0.73 -4.89 -7.81
C LEU A 24 2.19 -4.71 -7.40
N MET A 25 2.49 -3.90 -6.38
CA MET A 25 3.85 -3.69 -5.85
C MET A 25 4.65 -4.99 -5.63
N PRO A 26 4.06 -6.10 -5.12
CA PRO A 26 4.78 -7.35 -4.92
C PRO A 26 5.27 -8.03 -6.21
N LEU A 27 4.83 -7.58 -7.39
CA LEU A 27 5.30 -8.12 -8.67
C LEU A 27 6.75 -7.71 -8.98
N ILE A 28 7.23 -6.59 -8.42
CA ILE A 28 8.57 -6.07 -8.70
C ILE A 28 9.37 -5.71 -7.43
N PHE A 29 8.71 -5.48 -6.30
CA PHE A 29 9.36 -5.15 -5.03
C PHE A 29 9.18 -6.28 -4.02
N SER A 30 10.27 -6.63 -3.35
CA SER A 30 10.22 -7.59 -2.26
C SER A 30 9.48 -6.98 -1.05
N ARG A 31 9.07 -7.85 -0.11
CA ARG A 31 8.51 -7.39 1.16
C ARG A 31 9.47 -6.49 1.94
N GLN A 32 10.78 -6.71 1.82
CA GLN A 32 11.80 -5.90 2.49
C GLN A 32 11.89 -4.51 1.86
N ASP A 33 11.83 -4.41 0.54
CA ASP A 33 11.82 -3.12 -0.17
C ASP A 33 10.62 -2.27 0.24
N VAL A 34 9.42 -2.88 0.22
CA VAL A 34 8.17 -2.21 0.61
C VAL A 34 8.24 -1.77 2.08
N ALA A 35 8.73 -2.62 2.98
CA ALA A 35 8.90 -2.26 4.39
C ALA A 35 9.89 -1.10 4.57
N GLN A 36 10.98 -1.05 3.79
CA GLN A 36 11.92 0.07 3.83
C GLN A 36 11.28 1.38 3.37
N MET A 37 10.50 1.35 2.28
CA MET A 37 9.76 2.53 1.81
C MET A 37 8.75 3.02 2.86
N GLN A 38 8.08 2.10 3.56
CA GLN A 38 7.17 2.43 4.67
C GLN A 38 7.89 3.07 5.85
N ARG A 39 9.07 2.58 6.24
CA ARG A 39 9.88 3.22 7.30
C ARG A 39 10.26 4.67 6.97
N ILE A 40 10.61 4.94 5.71
CA ILE A 40 10.87 6.31 5.26
C ILE A 40 9.59 7.15 5.38
N LYS A 41 8.45 6.61 4.91
CA LYS A 41 7.15 7.29 5.02
C LYS A 41 6.80 7.62 6.48
N GLU A 42 6.99 6.69 7.40
CA GLU A 42 6.73 6.87 8.84
C GLU A 42 7.63 7.94 9.48
N ALA A 43 8.89 8.03 9.05
CA ALA A 43 9.82 9.04 9.55
C ALA A 43 9.37 10.48 9.22
N PHE A 44 8.69 10.69 8.08
CA PHE A 44 8.25 12.01 7.62
C PHE A 44 6.74 12.26 7.79
N ASP A 45 5.94 11.22 7.98
CA ASP A 45 4.49 11.33 8.22
C ASP A 45 4.04 10.33 9.30
N PRO A 46 4.46 10.52 10.56
CA PRO A 46 4.10 9.64 11.66
C PRO A 46 2.59 9.63 11.94
N GLY A 47 1.86 10.67 11.52
CA GLY A 47 0.40 10.77 11.64
C GLY A 47 -0.39 10.14 10.50
N GLY A 48 0.28 9.68 9.43
CA GLY A 48 -0.37 9.07 8.27
C GLY A 48 -1.32 10.02 7.50
N LEU A 49 -1.10 11.33 7.55
CA LEU A 49 -1.98 12.34 6.95
C LEU A 49 -1.69 12.57 5.47
N CYS A 50 -0.45 12.35 5.05
CA CYS A 50 0.00 12.60 3.69
C CYS A 50 -0.41 11.44 2.77
N ASN A 51 -1.62 11.54 2.21
CA ASN A 51 -2.16 10.70 1.14
C ASN A 51 -2.46 9.25 1.57
N PRO A 52 -3.35 9.06 2.57
CA PRO A 52 -3.64 7.75 3.15
C PRO A 52 -4.20 6.77 2.11
N GLY A 53 -3.81 5.50 2.26
CA GLY A 53 -4.29 4.38 1.43
C GLY A 53 -3.60 4.21 0.07
N LYS A 54 -2.75 5.15 -0.36
CA LYS A 54 -2.03 5.08 -1.64
C LYS A 54 -0.65 4.42 -1.49
N ILE A 55 -0.11 3.95 -2.62
CA ILE A 55 1.24 3.41 -2.82
C ILE A 55 1.47 2.03 -2.19
N PHE A 56 1.15 1.85 -0.92
CA PHE A 56 1.46 0.61 -0.21
C PHE A 56 0.27 -0.37 -0.19
N PRO A 57 0.49 -1.68 -0.39
CA PRO A 57 -0.54 -2.68 -0.21
C PRO A 57 -1.14 -2.60 1.21
N THR A 58 -2.46 -2.65 1.31
CA THR A 58 -3.14 -2.79 2.61
C THR A 58 -3.46 -4.27 2.85
N ALA A 59 -3.35 -4.72 4.10
CA ALA A 59 -3.75 -6.08 4.45
C ALA A 59 -5.23 -6.30 4.07
N GLY A 60 -5.49 -7.26 3.18
CA GLY A 60 -6.77 -7.41 2.52
C GLY A 60 -7.94 -7.70 3.47
N ARG A 61 -8.94 -6.82 3.42
CA ARG A 61 -10.41 -7.01 3.53
C ARG A 61 -11.05 -7.79 4.68
N CYS A 62 -10.35 -8.58 5.50
CA CYS A 62 -11.00 -9.35 6.56
C CYS A 62 -11.04 -8.59 7.91
N LEU A 63 -9.94 -7.93 8.30
CA LEU A 63 -9.85 -7.24 9.61
C LEU A 63 -10.46 -5.82 9.60
N GLU A 64 -10.49 -5.18 8.44
CA GLU A 64 -10.87 -3.76 8.29
C GLU A 64 -12.39 -3.53 8.44
N LEU A 65 -13.22 -4.55 8.15
CA LEU A 65 -14.67 -4.53 8.40
C LEU A 65 -15.01 -4.53 9.89
N PHE A 66 -14.19 -5.18 10.73
CA PHE A 66 -14.38 -5.19 12.18
C PHE A 66 -13.87 -3.90 12.83
N ALA A 67 -12.76 -3.34 12.33
CA ALA A 67 -12.21 -2.09 12.85
C ALA A 67 -13.12 -0.87 12.62
N ARG A 68 -13.92 -0.85 11.54
CA ARG A 68 -14.88 0.23 11.25
C ARG A 68 -16.23 0.11 11.96
N ARG A 69 -16.52 -1.03 12.61
CA ARG A 69 -17.78 -1.28 13.34
C ARG A 69 -17.69 -1.04 14.86
N GLY A 70 -16.51 -0.72 15.40
CA GLY A 70 -16.26 -0.58 16.83
C GLY A 70 -16.35 0.84 17.42
N ARG A 71 -17.05 1.79 16.79
CA ARG A 71 -17.35 3.10 17.39
C ARG A 71 -18.86 3.36 17.42
N ALA A 72 -19.43 3.08 18.60
CA ALA A 72 -20.81 3.17 19.11
C ALA A 72 -21.16 1.78 19.63
N VAL A 73 -21.32 1.52 20.93
CA VAL A 73 -22.19 2.19 21.91
C VAL A 73 -21.64 1.88 23.31
N GLY A 74 -21.83 2.77 24.27
CA GLY A 74 -21.59 2.45 25.68
C GLY A 74 -22.62 1.45 26.20
N TRP A 75 -22.13 0.51 27.00
CA TRP A 75 -22.65 0.01 28.28
C TRP A 75 -21.46 -0.56 29.05
#